data_AF-A0A7J4IYV6-F1
#
_entry.id   AF-A0A7J4IYV6-F1
#
_cell.length_a   1.000
_cell.length_b   1.000
_cell.length_c   1.000
_cell.angle_alpha   90.00
_cell.angle_beta   90.00
_cell.angle_gamma   90.00
#
_symmetry.space_group_name_H-M   'P 1'
#
loop_
_entity.id
_entity.type
_entity.pdbx_description
1 polymer ?
#
loop_
_entity_poly.entity_id
_entity_poly.type
_entity_poly.pdbx_seq_one_letter_code
_entity_poly.pdbx_strand_id
1 'polypeptide(L)' 'MSRAIEIRTLLIGIERRMKPLEWDLNRKQINEYKKIELTKLKHEQETLLQELQTLAPQN' A
#
# COMPACT_ATOMS: atom_id res chain seq x y z
N MET A 1 -0.73 7.67 -20.73
CA MET A 1 -1.43 6.98 -19.62
C MET A 1 -2.05 8.03 -18.72
N SER A 2 -3.16 7.73 -18.03
CA SER A 2 -3.75 8.65 -17.05
C SER A 2 -3.07 8.46 -15.69
N ARG A 3 -2.80 9.55 -14.96
CA ARG A 3 -2.23 9.52 -13.60
C ARG A 3 -3.01 8.60 -12.65
N ALA A 4 -4.34 8.54 -12.79
CA ALA A 4 -5.18 7.63 -12.00
C ALA A 4 -4.89 6.14 -12.28
N ILE A 5 -4.51 5.79 -13.52
CA ILE A 5 -4.12 4.41 -13.87
C ILE A 5 -2.77 4.09 -13.24
N GLU A 6 -1.81 5.02 -13.29
CA GLU A 6 -0.49 4.85 -12.67
C GLU A 6 -0.60 4.62 -11.16
N ILE A 7 -1.40 5.43 -10.46
CA ILE A 7 -1.65 5.29 -9.02
C ILE A 7 -2.27 3.92 -8.71
N ARG A 8 -3.25 3.46 -9.50
CA ARG A 8 -3.83 2.11 -9.33
C ARG A 8 -2.78 1.02 -9.52
N THR A 9 -1.88 1.16 -10.50
CA THR A 9 -0.78 0.20 -10.69
C THR A 9 0.19 0.20 -9.50
N LEU A 10 0.52 1.37 -8.96
CA LEU A 10 1.35 1.49 -7.76
C LEU A 10 0.69 0.86 -6.53
N LEU A 11 -0.61 1.11 -6.32
CA LEU A 11 -1.40 0.51 -5.25
C LEU A 11 -1.38 -1.02 -5.31
N ILE A 12 -1.54 -1.61 -6.50
CA ILE A 12 -1.42 -3.07 -6.70
C ILE A 12 -0.02 -3.57 -6.32
N GLY A 13 1.03 -2.81 -6.66
CA GLY A 13 2.41 -3.13 -6.29
C GLY A 13 2.62 -3.12 -4.77
N ILE A 14 2.10 -2.11 -4.09
CA ILE A 14 2.17 -1.97 -2.63
C ILE A 14 1.41 -3.10 -1.94
N GLU A 15 0.19 -3.41 -2.37
CA GLU A 15 -0.59 -4.52 -1.80
C GLU A 15 0.14 -5.86 -1.90
N ARG A 16 0.80 -6.13 -3.04
CA ARG A 16 1.60 -7.35 -3.23
C ARG A 16 2.78 -7.43 -2.26
N ARG A 17 3.40 -6.30 -1.92
CA ARG A 17 4.50 -6.22 -0.93
C ARG A 17 3.99 -6.33 0.50
N MET A 18 2.82 -5.78 0.80
CA MET A 18 2.22 -5.83 2.13
C MET A 18 1.75 -7.23 2.54
N LYS A 19 1.08 -7.97 1.63
CA LYS A 19 0.52 -9.30 1.92
C LYS A 19 1.47 -10.27 2.66
N PRO A 20 2.71 -10.51 2.21
CA PRO A 20 3.63 -11.39 2.93
C PRO A 20 4.01 -10.85 4.32
N LEU A 21 4.15 -9.53 4.47
CA LEU A 21 4.45 -8.90 5.75
C LEU A 21 3.26 -9.01 6.72
N GLU A 22 2.04 -8.83 6.23
CA GLU A 22 0.81 -9.02 7.02
C GLU A 22 0.63 -10.49 7.42
N TRP A 23 0.96 -11.42 6.54
CA TRP A 23 0.98 -12.84 6.86
C TRP A 23 2.00 -13.18 7.96
N ASP A 24 3.23 -12.66 7.86
CA ASP A 24 4.25 -12.79 8.89
C ASP A 24 3.79 -12.17 10.23
N LEU A 25 3.16 -10.99 10.18
CA LEU A 25 2.64 -10.29 11.36
C LEU A 25 1.56 -11.11 12.06
N ASN A 26 0.60 -11.63 11.31
CA ASN A 26 -0.51 -12.43 11.83
C ASN A 26 -0.01 -13.71 12.53
N ARG A 27 1.11 -14.26 12.07
CA ARG A 27 1.77 -15.45 12.65
C ARG A 27 2.74 -15.10 13.78
N LYS A 28 2.89 -13.82 14.14
CA LYS A 28 3.92 -13.33 15.08
C LYS A 28 5.36 -13.69 14.65
N GLN A 29 5.58 -13.86 13.34
CA GLN A 29 6.87 -14.21 12.73
C GLN A 29 7.55 -12.99 12.07
N ILE A 30 6.95 -11.81 12.18
CA ILE A 30 7.50 -10.57 11.66
C ILE A 30 8.60 -10.01 12.56
N ASN A 31 9.72 -9.61 11.96
CA ASN A 31 10.80 -8.92 12.67
C ASN A 31 10.59 -7.39 12.65
N GLU A 32 11.38 -6.67 13.45
CA GLU A 32 11.21 -5.22 13.61
C GLU A 32 11.43 -4.44 12.30
N TYR A 33 12.41 -4.86 11.49
CA TYR A 33 12.64 -4.28 10.17
C TYR A 33 11.42 -4.41 9.25
N LYS A 34 10.82 -5.60 9.20
CA LYS A 34 9.62 -5.88 8.41
C LYS A 34 8.39 -5.13 8.93
N LYS A 35 8.27 -4.90 10.25
CA LYS A 35 7.21 -4.05 10.81
C LYS A 35 7.34 -2.60 10.35
N ILE A 36 8.55 -2.05 10.41
CA ILE A 36 8.82 -0.69 9.93
C ILE A 36 8.47 -0.59 8.44
N GLU A 37 8.89 -1.57 7.64
CA GLU A 37 8.56 -1.64 6.22
C GLU A 37 7.03 -1.70 5.99
N LEU A 38 6.32 -2.55 6.73
CA LEU A 38 4.86 -2.64 6.66
C LEU A 38 4.18 -1.30 7.00
N THR A 39 4.67 -0.59 8.02
CA THR A 39 4.16 0.73 8.38
C THR A 39 4.40 1.76 7.26
N LYS A 40 5.59 1.75 6.63
CA LYS A 40 5.90 2.62 5.49
C LYS A 40 4.97 2.34 4.31
N LEU A 41 4.78 1.06 3.97
CA LEU A 41 3.90 0.66 2.87
C LEU A 41 2.45 1.05 3.12
N LYS A 42 1.95 0.94 4.35
CA LYS A 42 0.61 1.41 4.73
C LYS A 42 0.46 2.92 4.56
N HIS A 43 1.46 3.69 4.97
CA HIS A 43 1.45 5.14 4.79
C HIS A 43 1.51 5.55 3.31
N GLU A 44 2.32 4.86 2.51
CA GLU A 44 2.40 5.06 1.06
C GLU A 44 1.06 4.71 0.37
N GLN A 45 0.43 3.61 0.77
CA GLN A 45 -0.90 3.20 0.29
C GLN A 45 -1.95 4.28 0.62
N GLU A 46 -1.98 4.78 1.85
CA GLU A 46 -2.92 5.82 2.29
C GLU A 46 -2.74 7.12 1.47
N THR A 47 -1.49 7.55 1.28
CA THR A 47 -1.16 8.74 0.47
C THR A 47 -1.64 8.59 -0.98
N LEU A 48 -1.40 7.43 -1.60
CA LEU A 48 -1.83 7.15 -2.97
C LEU A 48 -3.35 7.04 -3.09
N LEU A 49 -4.04 6.51 -2.07
CA LEU A 49 -5.51 6.49 -2.04
C LEU A 49 -6.11 7.89 -1.94
N GLN A 50 -5.53 8.77 -1.13
CA GLN A 50 -5.92 10.18 -1.07
C GLN A 50 -5.70 10.90 -2.40
N GLU A 51 -4.56 10.66 -3.06
CA GLU A 51 -4.28 11.20 -4.39
C GLU A 51 -5.30 10.68 -5.42
N LEU A 52 -5.62 9.39 -5.38
CA LEU A 52 -6.61 8.79 -6.29
C LEU A 52 -8.00 9.35 -6.07
N GLN A 53 -8.43 9.56 -4.82
CA GLN A 53 -9.71 10.19 -4.50
C GLN A 53 -9.81 11.63 -5.04
N THR A 54 -8.71 12.37 -4.97
CA THR A 54 -8.63 13.74 -5.51
C THR A 54 -8.76 13.75 -7.04
N LEU A 55 -8.16 12.77 -7.72
CA LEU A 55 -8.12 12.70 -9.18
C LEU A 55 -9.33 12.03 -9.82
N ALA A 56 -10.00 11.14 -9.09
CA ALA A 56 -11.18 10.41 -9.54
C ALA A 56 -12.16 10.28 -8.37
N PRO A 57 -12.79 11.39 -7.93
CA PRO A 57 -13.84 11.35 -6.93
C PRO A 57 -14.92 10.40 -7.45
N GLN A 58 -15.16 9.32 -6.71
CA GLN A 58 -16.26 8.40 -7.02
C GLN A 58 -17.57 9.14 -6.73
N ASN A 59 -18.08 9.89 -7.71
CA ASN A 59 -19.47 10.32 -7.80
C ASN A 59 -20.30 9.24 -8.48
#